data_AF-A0A293M9X4-F1
#
_entry.id   AF-A0A293M9X4-F1
#
_cell.length_a   1.000
_cell.length_b   1.000
_cell.length_c   1.000
_cell.angle_alpha   90.00
_cell.angle_beta   90.00
_cell.angle_gamma   90.00
#
_symmetry.space_group_name_H-M   'P 1'
#
loop_
_entity.id
_entity.type
_entity.pdbx_description
1 polymer ?
#
loop_
_entity_poly.entity_id
_entity_poly.type
_entity_poly.pdbx_seq_one_letter_code
_entity_poly.pdbx_strand_id
1 'polypeptide(L)'
;MEKAMGFHDTLQSLLEFLDTAEEKYSGLGPVAADIDAVKAQIGQLRDFKREVDPHMVEVESSKTEKTLEDSKPVYGDAQVIEVELAKHKVLMNDIQAHQTSVDTLNRAGHQLIEADRYSEDASATQTKLNNLNRRWQTLQDTAAERQRQLEAALKEAQAFSQEIQDLLMWLSDIDGQLVSSKPVGGLPETAREQLNRFMELYNELDSNRHRVESVLQQGQEYTKAAEGSTTTSLQHSLKTLKQRWDSVLNRANDRKIKLEIALF
;
A
#
# COMPACT_ATOMS: atom_id res chain seq x y z
N MET A 1 -6.39 5.15 10.68
CA MET A 1 -5.94 4.38 11.86
C MET A 1 -7.01 3.43 12.38
N GLU A 2 -8.20 3.91 12.72
CA GLU A 2 -9.29 3.09 13.30
C GLU A 2 -9.77 1.91 12.42
N LYS A 3 -9.78 2.10 11.08
CA LYS A 3 -10.14 1.05 10.11
C LYS A 3 -9.06 -0.06 9.97
N ALA A 4 -7.78 0.31 10.02
CA ALA A 4 -6.67 -0.64 9.90
C ALA A 4 -6.51 -1.51 11.17
N MET A 5 -6.77 -0.93 12.34
CA MET A 5 -6.85 -1.68 13.60
C MET A 5 -7.99 -2.71 13.55
N GLY A 6 -9.18 -2.34 13.08
CA GLY A 6 -10.30 -3.30 13.00
C GLY A 6 -10.05 -4.51 12.08
N PHE A 7 -9.31 -4.33 10.97
CA PHE A 7 -8.88 -5.45 10.14
C PHE A 7 -7.89 -6.37 10.86
N HIS A 8 -6.90 -5.77 11.54
CA HIS A 8 -5.91 -6.49 12.33
C HIS A 8 -6.58 -7.30 13.46
N ASP A 9 -7.52 -6.69 14.19
CA ASP A 9 -8.23 -7.33 15.31
C ASP A 9 -9.12 -8.50 14.86
N THR A 10 -9.76 -8.38 13.69
CA THR A 10 -10.62 -9.45 13.15
C THR A 10 -9.80 -10.61 12.61
N LEU A 11 -8.68 -10.30 11.97
CA LEU A 11 -7.77 -11.33 11.52
C LEU A 11 -7.16 -12.04 12.73
N GLN A 12 -6.68 -11.31 13.73
CA GLN A 12 -6.23 -11.85 15.01
C GLN A 12 -7.28 -12.82 15.62
N SER A 13 -8.56 -12.42 15.62
CA SER A 13 -9.66 -13.27 16.10
C SER A 13 -9.85 -14.54 15.26
N LEU A 14 -9.74 -14.44 13.92
CA LEU A 14 -9.80 -15.61 13.03
C LEU A 14 -8.59 -16.53 13.21
N LEU A 15 -7.38 -15.98 13.40
CA LEU A 15 -6.16 -16.75 13.65
C LEU A 15 -6.25 -17.47 15.01
N GLU A 16 -6.67 -16.77 16.06
CA GLU A 16 -6.89 -17.35 17.40
C GLU A 16 -7.94 -18.46 17.36
N PHE A 17 -9.01 -18.29 16.57
CA PHE A 17 -9.99 -19.33 16.31
C PHE A 17 -9.37 -20.55 15.60
N LEU A 18 -8.56 -20.33 14.57
CA LEU A 18 -7.92 -21.41 13.82
C LEU A 18 -6.88 -22.15 14.65
N ASP A 19 -6.10 -21.45 15.49
CA ASP A 19 -5.15 -22.04 16.44
C ASP A 19 -5.87 -22.89 17.49
N THR A 20 -6.93 -22.34 18.09
CA THR A 20 -7.75 -23.06 19.08
C THR A 20 -8.37 -24.32 18.47
N ALA A 21 -8.82 -24.23 17.21
CA ALA A 21 -9.34 -25.39 16.49
C ALA A 21 -8.22 -26.42 16.22
N GLU A 22 -7.07 -26.01 15.69
CA GLU A 22 -5.95 -26.89 15.38
C GLU A 22 -5.45 -27.68 16.59
N GLU A 23 -5.24 -26.99 17.71
CA GLU A 23 -4.77 -27.61 18.96
C GLU A 23 -5.75 -28.68 19.45
N LYS A 24 -7.06 -28.37 19.39
CA LYS A 24 -8.13 -29.28 19.79
C LYS A 24 -8.28 -30.50 18.87
N TYR A 25 -8.11 -30.35 17.56
CA TYR A 25 -8.23 -31.45 16.59
C TYR A 25 -6.97 -32.33 16.51
N SER A 26 -5.79 -31.77 16.75
CA SER A 26 -4.54 -32.55 16.82
C SER A 26 -4.60 -33.66 17.90
N GLY A 27 -5.41 -33.46 18.95
CA GLY A 27 -5.63 -34.41 20.03
C GLY A 27 -6.64 -35.53 19.73
N LEU A 28 -7.35 -35.51 18.60
CA LEU A 28 -8.49 -36.42 18.38
C LEU A 28 -8.16 -37.80 17.79
N GLY A 29 -6.93 -38.05 17.35
CA GLY A 29 -6.51 -39.35 16.81
C GLY A 29 -7.28 -39.81 15.55
N PRO A 30 -6.89 -40.91 14.90
CA PRO A 30 -7.57 -41.42 13.71
C PRO A 30 -8.95 -42.01 14.01
N VAL A 31 -9.91 -41.80 13.11
CA VAL A 31 -11.31 -42.24 13.21
C VAL A 31 -11.40 -43.76 13.40
N ALA A 32 -11.97 -44.20 14.53
CA ALA A 32 -12.20 -45.61 14.85
C ALA A 32 -13.66 -46.01 14.59
N ALA A 33 -13.87 -47.20 14.04
CA ALA A 33 -15.16 -47.74 13.59
C ALA A 33 -16.08 -48.25 14.72
N ASP A 34 -15.91 -47.79 15.96
CA ASP A 34 -16.66 -48.23 17.14
C ASP A 34 -17.78 -47.23 17.51
N ILE A 35 -18.99 -47.72 17.81
CA ILE A 35 -20.19 -46.92 18.11
C ILE A 35 -19.98 -45.98 19.30
N ASP A 36 -19.16 -46.37 20.28
CA ASP A 36 -18.85 -45.52 21.43
C ASP A 36 -17.85 -44.42 21.08
N ALA A 37 -16.96 -44.66 20.10
CA ALA A 37 -16.08 -43.64 19.54
C ALA A 37 -16.85 -42.64 18.66
N VAL A 38 -17.84 -43.11 17.89
CA VAL A 38 -18.77 -42.26 17.12
C VAL A 38 -19.57 -41.34 18.06
N LYS A 39 -20.07 -41.84 19.20
CA LYS A 39 -20.75 -41.00 20.20
C LYS A 39 -19.81 -39.99 20.86
N ALA A 40 -18.56 -40.37 21.13
CA ALA A 40 -17.56 -39.44 21.65
C ALA A 40 -17.25 -38.33 20.64
N GLN A 41 -17.12 -38.67 19.36
CA GLN A 41 -16.94 -37.71 18.27
C GLN A 41 -18.17 -36.82 18.06
N ILE A 42 -19.40 -37.33 18.21
CA ILE A 42 -20.64 -36.51 18.22
C ILE A 42 -20.63 -35.52 19.39
N GLY A 43 -20.14 -35.92 20.57
CA GLY A 43 -19.93 -35.04 21.71
C GLY A 43 -18.93 -33.92 21.41
N GLN A 44 -17.78 -34.27 20.84
CA GLN A 44 -16.74 -33.32 20.42
C GLN A 44 -17.25 -32.37 19.32
N LEU A 45 -18.10 -32.85 18.42
CA LEU A 45 -18.81 -32.09 17.38
C LEU A 45 -19.76 -31.05 17.96
N ARG A 46 -20.53 -31.41 19.00
CA ARG A 46 -21.43 -30.46 19.69
C ARG A 46 -20.63 -29.37 20.40
N ASP A 47 -19.49 -29.73 20.98
CA ASP A 47 -18.61 -28.77 21.66
C ASP A 47 -17.89 -27.86 20.67
N PHE A 48 -17.46 -28.40 19.52
CA PHE A 48 -16.94 -27.62 18.39
C PHE A 48 -17.99 -26.67 17.82
N LYS A 49 -19.22 -27.15 17.59
CA LYS A 49 -20.37 -26.31 17.17
C LYS A 49 -20.53 -25.11 18.12
N ARG A 50 -20.41 -25.32 19.43
CA ARG A 50 -20.52 -24.25 20.45
C ARG A 50 -19.36 -23.27 20.45
N GLU A 51 -18.16 -23.69 20.06
CA GLU A 51 -16.97 -22.83 19.99
C GLU A 51 -16.86 -22.06 18.66
N VAL A 52 -17.30 -22.67 17.57
CA VAL A 52 -17.25 -22.08 16.22
C VAL A 52 -18.36 -21.06 16.01
N ASP A 53 -19.55 -21.31 16.55
CA ASP A 53 -20.72 -20.45 16.30
C ASP A 53 -20.50 -18.98 16.76
N PRO A 54 -19.91 -18.67 17.92
CA PRO A 54 -19.59 -17.30 18.33
C PRO A 54 -18.58 -16.62 17.39
N HIS A 55 -17.51 -17.32 17.00
CA HIS A 55 -16.48 -16.77 16.11
C HIS A 55 -16.96 -16.62 14.67
N MET A 56 -17.84 -17.51 14.20
CA MET A 56 -18.50 -17.36 12.91
C MET A 56 -19.35 -16.10 12.85
N VAL A 57 -20.09 -15.79 13.92
CA VAL A 57 -20.87 -14.55 14.08
C VAL A 57 -19.96 -13.32 14.22
N GLU A 58 -18.82 -13.43 14.89
CA GLU A 58 -17.87 -12.33 15.08
C GLU A 58 -17.18 -11.97 13.76
N VAL A 59 -16.78 -12.96 12.96
CA VAL A 59 -16.22 -12.73 11.63
C VAL A 59 -17.34 -12.32 10.64
N GLU A 60 -18.59 -12.80 10.79
CA GLU A 60 -19.73 -12.40 9.93
C GLU A 60 -20.22 -10.97 10.25
N SER A 61 -20.11 -10.53 11.50
CA SER A 61 -20.48 -9.16 11.92
C SER A 61 -19.33 -8.17 11.80
N SER A 62 -18.08 -8.62 11.85
CA SER A 62 -16.92 -7.76 11.71
C SER A 62 -16.61 -7.55 10.23
N LYS A 63 -17.01 -6.38 9.74
CA LYS A 63 -16.25 -5.36 8.97
C LYS A 63 -15.10 -5.76 8.02
N THR A 64 -14.50 -6.95 8.05
CA THR A 64 -13.38 -7.40 7.20
C THR A 64 -13.68 -7.30 5.71
N GLU A 65 -14.84 -7.78 5.24
CA GLU A 65 -15.25 -7.62 3.83
C GLU A 65 -15.40 -6.15 3.44
N LYS A 66 -16.02 -5.32 4.30
CA LYS A 66 -16.16 -3.87 4.05
C LYS A 66 -14.88 -3.06 4.22
N THR A 67 -13.89 -3.54 4.99
CA THR A 67 -12.66 -2.78 5.29
C THR A 67 -11.65 -2.87 4.15
N LEU A 68 -11.72 -3.94 3.35
CA LEU A 68 -10.83 -4.15 2.22
C LEU A 68 -11.42 -3.59 0.91
N GLU A 69 -12.74 -3.59 0.72
CA GLU A 69 -13.40 -2.96 -0.45
C GLU A 69 -13.22 -1.43 -0.49
N ASP A 70 -12.99 -0.79 0.66
CA ASP A 70 -12.87 0.67 0.82
C ASP A 70 -11.42 1.19 0.66
N SER A 71 -10.52 0.35 0.13
CA SER A 71 -9.10 0.61 -0.02
C SER A 71 -8.83 1.72 -1.04
N LYS A 72 -8.86 2.98 -0.57
CA LYS A 72 -8.43 4.15 -1.33
C LYS A 72 -6.98 3.95 -1.81
N PRO A 73 -6.60 4.51 -2.97
CA PRO A 73 -5.23 4.42 -3.44
C PRO A 73 -4.29 5.03 -2.38
N VAL A 74 -3.18 4.34 -2.10
CA VAL A 74 -2.19 4.83 -1.15
C VAL A 74 -1.35 5.89 -1.85
N TYR A 75 -1.87 7.11 -1.88
CA TYR A 75 -1.12 8.28 -2.30
C TYR A 75 -0.15 8.66 -1.18
N GLY A 76 1.15 8.75 -1.44
CA GLY A 76 2.07 9.15 -0.39
C GLY A 76 3.55 8.91 -0.64
N ASP A 77 4.28 9.12 0.44
CA ASP A 77 5.71 8.90 0.56
C ASP A 77 6.04 7.41 0.39
N ALA A 78 7.04 7.10 -0.45
CA ALA A 78 7.48 5.73 -0.70
C ALA A 78 7.81 4.98 0.61
N GLN A 79 8.39 5.67 1.60
CA GLN A 79 8.72 5.08 2.90
C GLN A 79 7.48 4.60 3.66
N VAL A 80 6.37 5.35 3.58
CA VAL A 80 5.11 4.95 4.23
C VAL A 80 4.56 3.69 3.57
N ILE A 81 4.61 3.63 2.24
CA ILE A 81 4.13 2.47 1.47
C ILE A 81 4.98 1.23 1.77
N GLU A 82 6.31 1.38 1.88
CA GLU A 82 7.23 0.30 2.27
C GLU A 82 6.91 -0.27 3.67
N VAL A 83 6.58 0.60 4.63
CA VAL A 83 6.17 0.17 5.97
C VAL A 83 4.85 -0.61 5.92
N GLU A 84 3.87 -0.15 5.14
CA GLU A 84 2.59 -0.85 4.98
C GLU A 84 2.77 -2.19 4.24
N LEU A 85 3.65 -2.27 3.23
CA LEU A 85 4.05 -3.53 2.59
C LEU A 85 4.68 -4.50 3.56
N ALA A 86 5.56 -4.04 4.47
CA ALA A 86 6.17 -4.88 5.47
C ALA A 86 5.14 -5.48 6.43
N LYS A 87 4.17 -4.67 6.90
CA LYS A 87 3.05 -5.13 7.73
C LYS A 87 2.18 -6.14 6.98
N HIS A 88 1.84 -5.83 5.72
CA HIS A 88 1.03 -6.72 4.87
C HIS A 88 1.75 -8.05 4.59
N LYS A 89 3.08 -8.05 4.51
CA LYS A 89 3.84 -9.29 4.35
C LYS A 89 3.76 -10.20 5.58
N VAL A 90 3.73 -9.65 6.79
CA VAL A 90 3.53 -10.44 8.02
C VAL A 90 2.15 -11.11 7.96
N LEU A 91 1.11 -10.32 7.66
CA LEU A 91 -0.25 -10.80 7.47
C LEU A 91 -0.36 -11.94 6.44
N MET A 92 0.30 -11.80 5.29
CA MET A 92 0.32 -12.84 4.24
C MET A 92 0.97 -14.13 4.73
N ASN A 93 2.04 -14.03 5.54
CA ASN A 93 2.67 -15.21 6.14
C ASN A 93 1.73 -15.89 7.16
N ASP A 94 1.01 -15.11 7.95
CA ASP A 94 0.04 -15.65 8.92
C ASP A 94 -1.09 -16.38 8.18
N ILE A 95 -1.70 -15.75 7.17
CA ILE A 95 -2.70 -16.40 6.30
C ILE A 95 -2.14 -17.71 5.71
N GLN A 96 -0.89 -17.71 5.25
CA GLN A 96 -0.26 -18.90 4.68
C GLN A 96 -0.03 -20.01 5.74
N ALA A 97 0.30 -19.65 6.98
CA ALA A 97 0.54 -20.59 8.06
C ALA A 97 -0.74 -21.37 8.45
N HIS A 98 -1.89 -20.68 8.50
CA HIS A 98 -3.16 -21.30 8.86
C HIS A 98 -3.84 -22.09 7.73
N GLN A 99 -3.24 -22.18 6.54
CA GLN A 99 -3.72 -23.06 5.48
C GLN A 99 -3.82 -24.52 5.97
N THR A 100 -2.84 -24.97 6.77
CA THR A 100 -2.82 -26.33 7.32
C THR A 100 -3.98 -26.58 8.29
N SER A 101 -4.36 -25.58 9.08
CA SER A 101 -5.49 -25.64 10.00
C SER A 101 -6.81 -25.76 9.22
N VAL A 102 -6.99 -24.98 8.15
CA VAL A 102 -8.15 -25.06 7.24
C VAL A 102 -8.22 -26.42 6.55
N ASP A 103 -7.09 -26.94 6.06
CA ASP A 103 -7.03 -28.28 5.45
C ASP A 103 -7.39 -29.39 6.44
N THR A 104 -6.96 -29.24 7.70
CA THR A 104 -7.27 -30.19 8.78
C THR A 104 -8.75 -30.15 9.15
N LEU A 105 -9.34 -28.96 9.26
CA LEU A 105 -10.78 -28.78 9.47
C LEU A 105 -11.61 -29.37 8.33
N ASN A 106 -11.17 -29.17 7.09
CA ASN A 106 -11.80 -29.79 5.93
C ASN A 106 -11.74 -31.31 6.02
N ARG A 107 -10.57 -31.91 6.26
CA ARG A 107 -10.44 -33.38 6.39
C ARG A 107 -11.34 -33.94 7.49
N ALA A 108 -11.30 -33.35 8.69
CA ALA A 108 -12.14 -33.78 9.81
C ALA A 108 -13.62 -33.66 9.47
N GLY A 109 -14.04 -32.52 8.92
CA GLY A 109 -15.42 -32.28 8.51
C GLY A 109 -15.93 -33.27 7.45
N HIS A 110 -15.10 -33.63 6.45
CA HIS A 110 -15.48 -34.62 5.44
C HIS A 110 -15.62 -36.03 6.04
N GLN A 111 -14.72 -36.42 6.94
CA GLN A 111 -14.82 -37.70 7.67
C GLN A 111 -16.12 -37.79 8.48
N LEU A 112 -16.54 -36.69 9.11
CA LEU A 112 -17.78 -36.63 9.88
C LEU A 112 -19.03 -36.73 9.00
N ILE A 113 -19.01 -36.08 7.84
CA ILE A 113 -20.09 -36.20 6.85
C ILE A 113 -20.18 -37.64 6.34
N GLU A 114 -19.05 -38.31 6.09
CA GLU A 114 -19.03 -39.71 5.63
C GLU A 114 -19.53 -40.70 6.69
N ALA A 115 -19.28 -40.43 7.97
CA ALA A 115 -19.69 -41.28 9.08
C ALA A 115 -21.21 -41.36 9.26
N ASP A 116 -21.96 -40.28 8.97
CA ASP A 116 -23.42 -40.25 9.07
C ASP A 116 -24.08 -39.39 7.97
N ARG A 117 -23.89 -39.82 6.72
CA ARG A 117 -24.22 -39.07 5.48
C ARG A 117 -25.64 -38.55 5.33
N TYR A 118 -26.61 -39.11 6.07
CA TYR A 118 -28.02 -38.75 5.94
C TYR A 118 -28.54 -37.97 7.15
N SER A 119 -27.67 -37.66 8.12
CA SER A 119 -28.05 -36.88 9.30
C SER A 119 -28.19 -35.39 9.00
N GLU A 120 -29.04 -34.73 9.79
CA GLU A 120 -29.14 -33.27 9.81
C GLU A 120 -27.81 -32.62 10.19
N ASP A 121 -27.05 -33.27 11.09
CA ASP A 121 -25.72 -32.81 11.52
C ASP A 121 -24.67 -32.87 10.39
N ALA A 122 -24.70 -33.88 9.52
CA ALA A 122 -23.83 -33.95 8.35
C ALA A 122 -24.15 -32.83 7.34
N SER A 123 -25.44 -32.57 7.07
CA SER A 123 -25.87 -31.46 6.20
C SER A 123 -25.47 -30.09 6.78
N ALA A 124 -25.63 -29.90 8.09
CA ALA A 124 -25.21 -28.68 8.77
C ALA A 124 -23.67 -28.49 8.71
N THR A 125 -22.91 -29.57 8.91
CA THR A 125 -21.44 -29.58 8.83
C THR A 125 -20.96 -29.22 7.43
N GLN A 126 -21.55 -29.80 6.37
CA GLN A 126 -21.23 -29.46 4.98
C GLN A 126 -21.46 -27.98 4.69
N THR A 127 -22.57 -27.41 5.18
CA THR A 127 -22.89 -25.99 5.00
C THR A 127 -21.84 -25.09 5.67
N LYS A 128 -21.40 -25.45 6.88
CA LYS A 128 -20.36 -24.72 7.61
C LYS A 128 -19.00 -24.79 6.92
N LEU A 129 -18.58 -25.97 6.44
CA LEU A 129 -17.34 -26.13 5.67
C LEU A 129 -17.36 -25.30 4.38
N ASN A 130 -18.48 -25.31 3.66
CA ASN A 130 -18.62 -24.51 2.44
C ASN A 130 -18.50 -23.00 2.75
N ASN A 131 -19.10 -22.53 3.86
CA ASN A 131 -18.98 -21.15 4.29
C ASN A 131 -17.53 -20.80 4.69
N LEU A 132 -16.89 -21.62 5.52
CA LEU A 132 -15.48 -21.47 5.92
C LEU A 132 -14.56 -21.36 4.69
N ASN A 133 -14.66 -22.31 3.76
CA ASN A 133 -13.85 -22.33 2.54
C ASN A 133 -14.08 -21.11 1.65
N ARG A 134 -15.34 -20.68 1.51
CA ARG A 134 -15.66 -19.46 0.76
C ARG A 134 -14.95 -18.25 1.37
N ARG A 135 -15.04 -18.08 2.69
CA ARG A 135 -14.45 -16.94 3.40
C ARG A 135 -12.94 -16.97 3.39
N TRP A 136 -12.36 -18.16 3.56
CA TRP A 136 -10.92 -18.37 3.46
C TRP A 136 -10.39 -17.98 2.08
N GLN A 137 -11.08 -18.41 1.01
CA GLN A 137 -10.74 -18.02 -0.35
C GLN A 137 -10.86 -16.50 -0.55
N THR A 138 -11.96 -15.88 -0.11
CA THR A 138 -12.15 -14.43 -0.17
C THR A 138 -11.01 -13.68 0.54
N LEU A 139 -10.60 -14.15 1.73
CA LEU A 139 -9.50 -13.54 2.48
C LEU A 139 -8.18 -13.60 1.69
N GLN A 140 -7.85 -14.77 1.13
CA GLN A 140 -6.64 -14.95 0.31
C GLN A 140 -6.65 -14.05 -0.92
N ASP A 141 -7.76 -14.04 -1.67
CA ASP A 141 -7.92 -13.22 -2.88
C ASP A 141 -7.76 -11.73 -2.56
N THR A 142 -8.37 -11.29 -1.46
CA THR A 142 -8.35 -9.89 -1.05
C THR A 142 -6.96 -9.47 -0.54
N ALA A 143 -6.27 -10.33 0.20
CA ALA A 143 -4.91 -10.07 0.64
C ALA A 143 -3.93 -10.01 -0.55
N ALA A 144 -4.11 -10.87 -1.56
CA ALA A 144 -3.33 -10.84 -2.79
C ALA A 144 -3.58 -9.56 -3.61
N GLU A 145 -4.84 -9.12 -3.71
CA GLU A 145 -5.18 -7.87 -4.41
C GLU A 145 -4.59 -6.65 -3.68
N ARG A 146 -4.68 -6.61 -2.34
CA ARG A 146 -4.07 -5.53 -1.54
C ARG A 146 -2.55 -5.47 -1.72
N GLN A 147 -1.87 -6.62 -1.81
CA GLN A 147 -0.43 -6.66 -2.11
C GLN A 147 -0.13 -6.00 -3.46
N ARG A 148 -0.87 -6.36 -4.53
CA ARG A 148 -0.69 -5.77 -5.87
C ARG A 148 -0.89 -4.25 -5.87
N GLN A 149 -1.91 -3.77 -5.15
CA GLN A 149 -2.18 -2.34 -5.03
C GLN A 149 -1.05 -1.59 -4.32
N LEU A 150 -0.52 -2.15 -3.23
CA LEU A 150 0.60 -1.56 -2.51
C LEU A 150 1.89 -1.53 -3.34
N GLU A 151 2.18 -2.60 -4.08
CA GLU A 151 3.35 -2.66 -4.98
C GLU A 151 3.24 -1.66 -6.14
N ALA A 152 2.06 -1.53 -6.74
CA ALA A 152 1.81 -0.55 -7.80
C ALA A 152 1.98 0.89 -7.27
N ALA A 153 1.42 1.18 -6.10
CA ALA A 153 1.55 2.49 -5.45
C ALA A 153 3.02 2.81 -5.11
N LEU A 154 3.79 1.82 -4.62
CA LEU A 154 5.21 2.02 -4.32
C LEU A 154 6.00 2.39 -5.58
N LYS A 155 5.76 1.68 -6.68
CA LYS A 155 6.42 1.96 -7.96
C LYS A 155 6.12 3.36 -8.46
N GLU A 156 4.86 3.80 -8.36
CA GLU A 156 4.45 5.15 -8.75
C GLU A 156 5.11 6.22 -7.85
N ALA A 157 5.10 6.02 -6.53
CA ALA A 157 5.73 6.93 -5.57
C ALA A 157 7.25 7.04 -5.77
N GLN A 158 7.93 5.93 -6.06
CA GLN A 158 9.36 5.92 -6.37
C GLN A 158 9.67 6.65 -7.69
N ALA A 159 8.89 6.41 -8.74
CA ALA A 159 9.07 7.11 -10.02
C ALA A 159 8.87 8.63 -9.86
N PHE A 160 7.85 9.04 -9.09
CA PHE A 160 7.60 10.45 -8.80
C PHE A 160 8.71 11.09 -7.97
N SER A 161 9.22 10.37 -6.96
CA SER A 161 10.35 10.83 -6.14
C SER A 161 11.61 11.03 -6.97
N GLN A 162 11.87 10.10 -7.91
CA GLN A 162 12.98 10.21 -8.86
C GLN A 162 12.82 11.43 -9.78
N GLU A 163 11.62 11.68 -10.29
CA GLU A 163 11.39 12.86 -11.13
C GLU A 163 11.66 14.18 -10.38
N ILE A 164 11.27 14.27 -9.10
CA ILE A 164 11.61 15.42 -8.26
C ILE A 164 13.13 15.57 -8.12
N GLN A 165 13.84 14.46 -7.88
CA GLN A 165 15.31 14.48 -7.75
C GLN A 165 15.99 14.91 -9.05
N ASP A 166 15.53 14.41 -10.19
CA ASP A 166 16.07 14.78 -11.51
C ASP A 166 15.88 16.28 -11.78
N LEU A 167 14.70 16.83 -11.46
CA LEU A 167 14.45 18.27 -11.56
C LEU A 167 15.32 19.09 -10.60
N LEU A 168 15.56 18.60 -9.38
CA LEU A 168 16.42 19.28 -8.40
C LEU A 168 17.89 19.31 -8.83
N MET A 169 18.38 18.21 -9.45
CA MET A 169 19.73 18.14 -10.03
C MET A 169 19.84 19.09 -11.21
N TRP A 170 18.90 19.01 -12.15
CA TRP A 170 18.85 19.92 -13.30
C TRP A 170 18.82 21.39 -12.87
N LEU A 171 18.01 21.77 -11.88
CA LEU A 171 18.00 23.13 -11.33
C LEU A 171 19.35 23.53 -10.70
N SER A 172 20.06 22.58 -10.10
CA SER A 172 21.40 22.82 -9.55
C SER A 172 22.40 23.13 -10.67
N ASP A 173 22.30 22.44 -11.80
CA ASP A 173 23.15 22.66 -12.96
C ASP A 173 22.87 24.02 -13.60
N ILE A 174 21.58 24.36 -13.79
CA ILE A 174 21.18 25.68 -14.27
C ILE A 174 21.66 26.79 -13.32
N ASP A 175 21.48 26.63 -12.00
CA ASP A 175 21.95 27.63 -11.03
C ASP A 175 23.47 27.78 -11.08
N GLY A 176 24.22 26.67 -11.21
CA GLY A 176 25.67 26.69 -11.37
C GLY A 176 26.12 27.43 -12.62
N GLN A 177 25.42 27.25 -13.75
CA GLN A 177 25.68 27.99 -14.98
C GLN A 177 25.35 29.48 -14.86
N LEU A 178 24.26 29.83 -14.17
CA LEU A 178 23.90 31.22 -13.89
C LEU A 178 24.92 31.91 -12.99
N VAL A 179 25.41 31.23 -11.94
CA VAL A 179 26.39 31.80 -11.00
C VAL A 179 27.79 31.92 -11.62
N SER A 180 28.21 30.96 -12.44
CA SER A 180 29.52 30.98 -13.11
C SER A 180 29.57 31.93 -14.31
N SER A 181 28.42 32.43 -14.77
CA SER A 181 28.35 33.37 -15.87
C SER A 181 29.05 34.69 -15.53
N LYS A 182 29.86 35.20 -16.47
CA LYS A 182 30.62 36.45 -16.28
C LYS A 182 29.68 37.63 -15.98
N PRO A 183 30.13 38.63 -15.21
CA PRO A 183 29.42 39.90 -15.08
C PRO A 183 29.14 40.51 -16.45
N VAL A 184 28.03 41.25 -16.53
CA VAL A 184 27.65 41.97 -17.74
C VAL A 184 28.76 42.96 -18.10
N GLY A 185 29.32 42.80 -19.31
CA GLY A 185 30.40 43.65 -19.81
C GLY A 185 29.91 45.06 -20.14
N GLY A 186 30.79 46.05 -20.03
CA GLY A 186 30.45 47.45 -20.32
C GLY A 186 30.45 47.83 -21.80
N LEU A 187 30.77 46.90 -22.71
CA LEU A 187 30.78 47.13 -24.16
C LEU A 187 29.59 46.41 -24.83
N PRO A 188 28.85 47.05 -25.76
CA PRO A 188 27.66 46.47 -26.39
C PRO A 188 27.89 45.12 -27.06
N GLU A 189 29.01 44.95 -27.77
CA GLU A 189 29.35 43.67 -28.43
C GLU A 189 29.51 42.53 -27.41
N THR A 190 30.17 42.79 -26.28
CA THR A 190 30.34 41.78 -25.21
C THR A 190 29.02 41.46 -24.51
N ALA A 191 28.13 42.44 -24.33
CA ALA A 191 26.80 42.22 -23.77
C ALA A 191 25.94 41.37 -24.72
N ARG A 192 26.08 41.57 -26.03
CA ARG A 192 25.33 40.82 -27.07
C ARG A 192 25.74 39.35 -27.13
N GLU A 193 27.04 39.07 -27.09
CA GLU A 193 27.53 37.68 -26.98
C GLU A 193 27.04 36.99 -25.70
N GLN A 194 27.08 37.70 -24.57
CA GLN A 194 26.57 37.18 -23.29
C GLN A 194 25.07 36.94 -23.31
N LEU A 195 24.29 37.81 -23.97
CA LEU A 195 22.84 37.65 -24.13
C LEU A 195 22.52 36.41 -24.96
N ASN A 196 23.17 36.24 -26.11
CA ASN A 196 22.92 35.08 -26.97
C ASN A 196 23.16 33.75 -26.24
N ARG A 197 24.29 33.64 -25.52
CA ARG A 197 24.60 32.44 -24.72
C ARG A 197 23.62 32.25 -23.57
N PHE A 198 23.20 33.34 -22.92
CA PHE A 198 22.24 33.27 -21.83
C PHE A 198 20.84 32.84 -22.31
N MET A 199 20.42 33.27 -23.50
CA MET A 199 19.12 32.93 -24.05
C MET A 199 18.95 31.43 -24.32
N GLU A 200 20.03 30.68 -24.59
CA GLU A 200 19.99 29.21 -24.65
C GLU A 200 19.52 28.61 -23.32
N LEU A 201 20.12 29.03 -22.20
CA LEU A 201 19.73 28.61 -20.85
C LEU A 201 18.33 29.09 -20.48
N TYR A 202 17.96 30.31 -20.88
CA TYR A 202 16.63 30.86 -20.61
C TYR A 202 15.53 30.07 -21.33
N ASN A 203 15.78 29.70 -22.59
CA ASN A 203 14.83 28.91 -23.38
C ASN A 203 14.72 27.48 -22.84
N GLU A 204 15.81 26.88 -22.35
CA GLU A 204 15.78 25.59 -21.67
C GLU A 204 14.95 25.64 -20.38
N LEU A 205 15.13 26.70 -19.59
CA LEU A 205 14.34 26.95 -18.38
C LEU A 205 12.85 27.04 -18.71
N ASP A 206 12.49 27.82 -19.72
CA ASP A 206 11.09 28.01 -20.11
C ASP A 206 10.47 26.73 -20.68
N SER A 207 11.24 25.97 -21.47
CA SER A 207 10.82 24.67 -22.00
C SER A 207 10.52 23.67 -20.88
N ASN A 208 11.23 23.71 -19.75
CA ASN A 208 11.01 22.83 -18.60
C ASN A 208 9.97 23.36 -17.59
N ARG A 209 9.47 24.60 -17.74
CA ARG A 209 8.49 25.21 -16.83
C ARG A 209 7.27 24.31 -16.59
N HIS A 210 6.66 23.84 -17.67
CA HIS A 210 5.44 23.02 -17.60
C HIS A 210 5.66 21.74 -16.80
N ARG A 211 6.85 21.13 -16.94
CA ARG A 211 7.22 19.90 -16.23
C ARG A 211 7.35 20.15 -14.72
N VAL A 212 8.04 21.23 -14.32
CA VAL A 212 8.16 21.62 -12.91
C VAL A 212 6.78 21.93 -12.30
N GLU A 213 5.95 22.69 -13.00
CA GLU A 213 4.60 23.03 -12.55
C GLU A 213 3.70 21.80 -12.43
N SER A 214 3.77 20.86 -13.38
CA SER A 214 3.04 19.59 -13.34
C SER A 214 3.44 18.75 -12.13
N VAL A 215 4.73 18.59 -11.87
CA VAL A 215 5.22 17.83 -10.70
C VAL A 215 4.78 18.49 -9.39
N LEU A 216 4.84 19.82 -9.30
CA LEU A 216 4.37 20.53 -8.11
C LEU A 216 2.86 20.37 -7.90
N GLN A 217 2.07 20.41 -8.97
CA GLN A 217 0.62 20.19 -8.89
C GLN A 217 0.29 18.76 -8.45
N GLN A 218 0.86 17.76 -9.13
CA GLN A 218 0.66 16.35 -8.80
C GLN A 218 1.08 16.04 -7.35
N GLY A 219 2.21 16.61 -6.91
CA GLY A 219 2.68 16.47 -5.54
C GLY A 219 1.71 17.07 -4.51
N GLN A 220 1.11 18.22 -4.81
CA GLN A 220 0.07 18.79 -3.94
C GLN A 220 -1.17 17.90 -3.87
N GLU A 221 -1.59 17.33 -5.00
CA GLU A 221 -2.72 16.39 -5.05
C GLU A 221 -2.45 15.15 -4.20
N TYR A 222 -1.24 14.56 -4.28
CA TYR A 222 -0.83 13.45 -3.42
C TYR A 222 -0.86 13.81 -1.94
N THR A 223 -0.35 14.98 -1.56
CA THR A 223 -0.37 15.40 -0.14
C THR A 223 -1.79 15.65 0.39
N LYS A 224 -2.72 16.11 -0.45
CA LYS A 224 -4.14 16.26 -0.08
C LYS A 224 -4.84 14.91 0.02
N ALA A 225 -4.58 14.01 -0.93
CA ALA A 225 -5.19 12.69 -0.92
C ALA A 225 -4.69 11.82 0.26
N ALA A 226 -3.49 12.11 0.77
CA ALA A 226 -2.87 11.44 1.90
C ALA A 226 -3.34 11.95 3.28
N GLU A 227 -4.40 12.75 3.39
CA GLU A 227 -4.95 13.28 4.65
C GLU A 227 -5.08 12.17 5.72
N GLY A 228 -4.13 12.14 6.67
CA GLY A 228 -4.02 11.13 7.74
C GLY A 228 -2.71 10.31 7.77
N SER A 229 -1.85 10.40 6.74
CA SER A 229 -0.54 9.73 6.66
C SER A 229 0.62 10.74 6.69
N THR A 230 1.79 10.33 7.20
CA THR A 230 2.97 11.19 7.32
C THR A 230 3.65 11.39 5.96
N THR A 231 3.28 12.44 5.21
CA THR A 231 3.93 12.80 3.92
C THR A 231 5.06 13.82 4.08
N THR A 232 5.76 13.82 5.22
CA THR A 232 6.69 14.90 5.58
C THR A 232 7.86 15.02 4.61
N SER A 233 8.42 13.89 4.15
CA SER A 233 9.57 13.93 3.24
C SER A 233 9.16 14.43 1.84
N LEU A 234 8.01 13.95 1.33
CA LEU A 234 7.45 14.42 0.06
C LEU A 234 7.14 15.92 0.10
N GLN A 235 6.49 16.40 1.17
CA GLN A 235 6.23 17.83 1.36
C GLN A 235 7.51 18.66 1.40
N HIS A 236 8.55 18.16 2.08
CA HIS A 236 9.84 18.83 2.13
C HIS A 236 10.49 18.91 0.74
N SER A 237 10.49 17.81 -0.02
CA SER A 237 11.04 17.75 -1.37
C SER A 237 10.31 18.68 -2.34
N LEU A 238 8.98 18.71 -2.30
CA LEU A 238 8.16 19.64 -3.11
C LEU A 238 8.42 21.10 -2.75
N LYS A 239 8.53 21.40 -1.45
CA LYS A 239 8.87 22.76 -0.98
C LYS A 239 10.25 23.18 -1.48
N THR A 240 11.24 22.30 -1.37
CA THR A 240 12.60 22.54 -1.86
C THR A 240 12.62 22.76 -3.37
N LEU A 241 11.90 21.93 -4.14
CA LEU A 241 11.76 22.09 -5.59
C LEU A 241 11.16 23.45 -5.94
N LYS A 242 10.05 23.83 -5.31
CA LYS A 242 9.40 25.15 -5.51
C LYS A 242 10.36 26.30 -5.22
N GLN A 243 11.05 26.25 -4.08
CA GLN A 243 11.98 27.30 -3.67
C GLN A 243 13.17 27.44 -4.64
N ARG A 244 13.75 26.33 -5.09
CA ARG A 244 14.84 26.35 -6.08
C ARG A 244 14.36 26.88 -7.42
N TRP A 245 13.22 26.41 -7.90
CA TRP A 245 12.59 26.89 -9.14
C TRP A 245 12.40 28.40 -9.12
N ASP A 246 11.80 28.93 -8.06
CA ASP A 246 11.55 30.38 -7.92
C ASP A 246 12.86 31.17 -7.86
N SER A 247 13.88 30.67 -7.14
CA SER A 247 15.19 31.32 -7.05
C SER A 247 15.90 31.40 -8.40
N VAL A 248 15.93 30.29 -9.13
CA VAL A 248 16.55 30.20 -10.47
C VAL A 248 15.81 31.09 -11.45
N LEU A 249 14.48 31.05 -11.47
CA LEU A 249 13.66 31.88 -12.35
C LEU A 249 13.87 33.37 -12.09
N ASN A 250 13.92 33.78 -10.81
CA ASN A 250 14.19 35.18 -10.45
C ASN A 250 15.60 35.63 -10.89
N ARG A 251 16.63 34.82 -10.68
CA ARG A 251 18.00 35.14 -11.13
C ARG A 251 18.10 35.20 -12.66
N ALA A 252 17.46 34.26 -13.36
CA ALA A 252 17.43 34.26 -14.81
C ALA A 252 16.73 35.53 -15.34
N ASN A 253 15.58 35.90 -14.80
CA ASN A 253 14.86 37.12 -15.21
C ASN A 253 15.69 38.39 -14.93
N ASP A 254 16.31 38.52 -13.76
CA ASP A 254 17.18 39.66 -13.43
C ASP A 254 18.37 39.76 -14.39
N ARG A 255 19.02 38.62 -14.69
CA ARG A 255 20.13 38.58 -15.66
C ARG A 255 19.68 38.97 -17.07
N LYS A 256 18.51 38.51 -17.52
CA LYS A 256 17.93 38.87 -18.81
C LYS A 256 17.77 40.39 -18.94
N ILE A 257 17.14 41.01 -17.94
CA ILE A 257 16.91 42.46 -17.90
C ILE A 257 18.25 43.22 -17.93
N LYS A 258 19.25 42.80 -17.14
CA LYS A 258 20.56 43.45 -17.13
C LYS A 258 21.28 43.38 -18.48
N LEU A 259 21.19 42.25 -19.17
CA LEU A 259 21.78 42.08 -20.50
C LEU A 259 21.06 42.89 -21.56
N GLU A 260 19.72 42.97 -21.49
CA GLU A 260 18.92 43.82 -22.39
C GLU A 260 19.24 45.32 -22.18
N ILE A 261 19.37 45.77 -20.93
CA ILE A 261 19.74 47.17 -20.61
C ILE A 261 21.14 47.51 -21.13
N ALA A 262 22.11 46.59 -21.02
CA ALA A 262 23.50 46.84 -21.47
C ALA A 262 23.67 46.94 -23.00
N LEU A 263 22.60 46.69 -23.77
CA LEU A 263 22.57 46.84 -25.22
C LEU A 263 22.01 48.20 -25.68
N PHE A 264 21.45 49.00 -24.76
CA PHE A 264 20.98 50.35 -25.00
C PHE A 264 22.04 51.38 -24.59
#